data_AF-A0A357YVK9-F1
#
_entry.id   AF-A0A357YVK9-F1
#
_cell.length_a   1.000
_cell.length_b   1.000
_cell.length_c   1.000
_cell.angle_alpha   90.00
_cell.angle_beta   90.00
_cell.angle_gamma   90.00
#
_symmetry.space_group_name_H-M   'P 1'
#
loop_
_entity.id
_entity.type
_entity.pdbx_description
1 polymer ?
#
loop_
_entity_poly.entity_id
_entity_poly.type
_entity_poly.pdbx_seq_one_letter_code
_entity_poly.pdbx_strand_id
1 'polypeptide(L)'
;MNITNDKIYNSSIISGSLLMEESRNIADLLLKKVGSDQWYQAIVVENILQKRSPVTAKKQANLIKNRLVLMDNDLWSLVRDGSSQVASQALLSAAIKHSRILGDFMNTVLRRHWQTFTKKIDLKDWNLYLEQCAQIDPKIDTWKDTTRSKLKQIVFRILAEAKYIENTQSCKLIPVSLTPEIKSYLVKNKEDYVLRCMDIT
;
A
#
# COMPACT_ATOMS: atom_id res chain seq x y z
N MET A 1 -22.18 -25.02 -10.57
CA MET A 1 -20.93 -24.25 -10.59
C MET A 1 -21.08 -23.08 -9.65
N ASN A 2 -20.58 -23.19 -8.41
CA ASN A 2 -20.56 -22.07 -7.49
C ASN A 2 -19.36 -21.20 -7.85
N ILE A 3 -19.58 -20.16 -8.64
CA ILE A 3 -18.61 -19.07 -8.82
C ILE A 3 -18.57 -18.39 -7.44
N THR A 4 -17.54 -18.69 -6.65
CA THR A 4 -17.25 -17.92 -5.44
C THR A 4 -17.15 -16.46 -5.86
N ASN A 5 -18.07 -15.67 -5.34
CA ASN A 5 -18.19 -14.24 -5.58
C ASN A 5 -17.06 -13.49 -4.82
N ASP A 6 -15.82 -13.94 -5.01
CA ASP A 6 -14.63 -13.41 -4.36
C ASP A 6 -14.37 -12.02 -4.90
N LYS A 7 -14.37 -11.05 -3.98
CA LYS A 7 -14.13 -9.65 -4.29
C LYS A 7 -12.68 -9.51 -4.76
N ILE A 8 -12.47 -9.14 -6.02
CA ILE A 8 -11.13 -8.88 -6.57
C ILE A 8 -10.60 -7.57 -5.98
N TYR A 9 -11.47 -6.55 -5.91
CA TYR A 9 -11.10 -5.24 -5.39
C TYR A 9 -11.80 -4.94 -4.06
N ASN A 10 -11.05 -4.36 -3.13
CA ASN A 10 -11.57 -3.91 -1.84
C ASN A 10 -11.12 -2.49 -1.54
N SER A 11 -11.91 -1.79 -0.71
CA SER A 11 -11.65 -0.40 -0.31
C SER A 11 -10.85 -0.29 0.99
N SER A 12 -10.35 -1.38 1.58
CA SER A 12 -9.68 -1.36 2.90
C SER A 12 -8.46 -0.44 2.94
N ILE A 13 -7.82 -0.22 1.78
CA ILE A 13 -6.69 0.72 1.61
C ILE A 13 -7.04 2.16 2.02
N ILE A 14 -8.32 2.59 1.96
CA ILE A 14 -8.73 3.97 2.31
C ILE A 14 -8.43 4.37 3.76
N SER A 15 -8.13 3.39 4.61
CA SER A 15 -7.86 3.59 6.04
C SER A 15 -6.52 4.29 6.32
N GLY A 16 -5.58 4.34 5.36
CA GLY A 16 -4.29 5.01 5.54
C GLY A 16 -3.29 4.78 4.40
N SER A 17 -2.34 5.71 4.24
CA SER A 17 -1.19 5.57 3.33
C SER A 17 -0.11 4.65 3.93
N LEU A 18 1.18 4.83 3.67
CA LEU A 18 2.23 3.93 4.16
C LEU A 18 2.49 4.08 5.66
N LEU A 19 2.36 5.30 6.21
CA LEU A 19 2.52 5.57 7.65
C LEU A 19 3.84 5.00 8.20
N MET A 20 4.98 5.52 7.71
CA MET A 20 6.29 4.88 7.88
C MET A 20 6.68 4.71 9.35
N GLU A 21 6.61 5.77 10.16
CA GLU A 21 7.00 5.72 11.58
C GLU A 21 6.08 4.79 12.38
N GLU A 22 4.77 4.87 12.14
CA GLU A 22 3.82 3.94 12.74
C GLU A 22 4.11 2.51 12.32
N SER A 23 4.49 2.30 11.06
CA SER A 23 4.79 0.97 10.54
C SER A 23 6.08 0.38 11.10
N ARG A 24 7.09 1.20 11.41
CA ARG A 24 8.28 0.75 12.16
C ARG A 24 7.89 0.23 13.54
N ASN A 25 7.06 0.98 14.27
CA ASN A 25 6.56 0.58 15.58
C ASN A 25 5.75 -0.72 15.52
N ILE A 26 4.86 -0.87 14.53
CA ILE A 26 4.10 -2.10 14.35
C ILE A 26 5.00 -3.28 13.94
N ALA A 27 5.97 -3.07 13.05
CA ALA A 27 6.91 -4.10 12.65
C ALA A 27 7.73 -4.62 13.84
N ASP A 28 8.17 -3.73 14.74
CA ASP A 28 8.86 -4.13 15.97
C ASP A 28 7.98 -4.98 16.89
N LEU A 29 6.71 -4.60 17.09
CA LEU A 29 5.76 -5.43 17.86
C LEU A 29 5.55 -6.81 17.23
N LEU A 30 5.47 -6.89 15.90
CA LEU A 30 5.30 -8.15 15.17
C LEU A 30 6.54 -9.04 15.30
N LEU A 31 7.74 -8.47 15.18
CA LEU A 31 9.01 -9.19 15.37
C LEU A 31 9.17 -9.73 16.79
N LYS A 32 8.70 -8.97 17.79
CA LYS A 32 8.64 -9.40 19.21
C LYS A 32 7.55 -10.43 19.49
N LYS A 33 6.66 -10.72 18.52
CA LYS A 33 5.53 -11.66 18.64
C LYS A 33 4.64 -11.39 19.85
N VAL A 34 4.35 -10.12 20.11
CA VAL A 34 3.56 -9.71 21.27
C VAL A 34 2.15 -10.31 21.26
N GLY A 35 1.65 -10.67 22.44
CA GLY A 35 0.27 -11.17 22.63
C GLY A 35 -0.80 -10.07 22.50
N SER A 36 -2.07 -10.44 22.58
CA SER A 36 -3.21 -9.51 22.51
C SER A 36 -3.14 -8.40 23.56
N ASP A 37 -2.74 -8.74 24.78
CA ASP A 37 -2.75 -7.83 25.91
C ASP A 37 -1.62 -6.81 25.80
N GLN A 38 -0.43 -7.28 25.43
CA GLN A 38 0.72 -6.42 25.12
C GLN A 38 0.44 -5.52 23.91
N TRP A 39 -0.25 -6.03 22.89
CA TRP A 39 -0.70 -5.24 21.75
C TRP A 39 -1.68 -4.13 22.18
N TYR A 40 -2.68 -4.47 23.01
CA TYR A 40 -3.61 -3.49 23.53
C TYR A 40 -2.89 -2.42 24.35
N GLN A 41 -2.00 -2.83 25.25
CA GLN A 41 -1.18 -1.95 26.07
C GLN A 41 -0.40 -0.96 25.20
N ALA A 42 0.36 -1.45 24.21
CA ALA A 42 1.18 -0.62 23.34
C ALA A 42 0.36 0.37 22.49
N ILE A 43 -0.74 -0.08 21.88
CA ILE A 43 -1.52 0.72 20.93
C ILE A 43 -2.49 1.68 21.62
N VAL A 44 -3.11 1.25 22.72
CA VAL A 44 -4.24 1.96 23.35
C VAL A 44 -3.80 2.74 24.58
N VAL A 45 -2.97 2.13 25.43
CA VAL A 45 -2.57 2.71 26.71
C VAL A 45 -1.33 3.59 26.53
N GLU A 46 -0.27 3.03 25.95
CA GLU A 46 1.00 3.75 25.70
C GLU A 46 0.93 4.67 24.48
N ASN A 47 -0.05 4.46 23.59
CA ASN A 47 -0.26 5.25 22.38
C ASN A 47 1.04 5.44 21.58
N ILE A 48 1.78 4.36 21.32
CA ILE A 48 3.05 4.42 20.58
C ILE A 48 2.92 4.98 19.16
N LEU A 49 1.69 5.05 18.63
CA LEU A 49 1.38 5.68 17.34
C LEU A 49 1.09 7.18 17.46
N GLN A 50 1.05 7.72 18.68
CA GLN A 50 0.82 9.14 18.98
C GLN A 50 -0.44 9.71 18.30
N LYS A 51 -1.53 8.95 18.29
CA LYS A 51 -2.80 9.39 17.68
C LYS A 51 -3.67 10.13 18.70
N ARG A 52 -4.45 11.09 18.20
CA ARG A 52 -5.37 11.90 19.01
C ARG A 52 -6.47 11.09 19.69
N SER A 53 -6.81 9.91 19.16
CA SER A 53 -7.81 9.04 19.76
C SER A 53 -7.43 7.56 19.67
N PRO A 54 -7.78 6.74 20.69
CA PRO A 54 -7.59 5.30 20.65
C PRO A 54 -8.24 4.61 19.45
N VAL A 55 -9.39 5.12 19.00
CA VAL A 55 -10.10 4.59 17.83
C VAL A 55 -9.24 4.73 16.57
N THR A 56 -8.59 5.89 16.39
CA THR A 56 -7.70 6.13 15.25
C THR A 56 -6.45 5.27 15.34
N ALA A 57 -5.85 5.17 16.54
CA ALA A 57 -4.69 4.31 16.80
C ALA A 57 -4.99 2.85 16.42
N LYS A 58 -6.09 2.28 16.94
CA LYS A 58 -6.53 0.92 16.61
C LYS A 58 -6.75 0.72 15.11
N LYS A 59 -7.43 1.66 14.44
CA LYS A 59 -7.72 1.57 13.01
C LYS A 59 -6.43 1.55 12.17
N GLN A 60 -5.47 2.42 12.47
CA GLN A 60 -4.20 2.46 11.75
C GLN A 60 -3.30 1.27 12.08
N ALA A 61 -3.19 0.90 13.36
CA ALA A 61 -2.46 -0.29 13.79
C ALA A 61 -2.97 -1.55 13.07
N ASN A 62 -4.30 -1.73 12.99
CA ASN A 62 -4.90 -2.87 12.31
C ASN A 62 -4.64 -2.84 10.80
N LEU A 63 -4.72 -1.69 10.14
CA LEU A 63 -4.39 -1.58 8.72
C LEU A 63 -2.94 -1.99 8.45
N ILE A 64 -2.00 -1.44 9.22
CA ILE A 64 -0.57 -1.70 9.08
C ILE A 64 -0.30 -3.18 9.36
N LYS A 65 -0.82 -3.72 10.47
CA LYS A 65 -0.73 -5.13 10.81
C LYS A 65 -1.23 -6.01 9.66
N ASN A 66 -2.43 -5.75 9.16
CA ASN A 66 -3.04 -6.54 8.08
C ASN A 66 -2.24 -6.51 6.78
N ARG A 67 -1.49 -5.45 6.51
CA ARG A 67 -0.55 -5.39 5.38
C ARG A 67 0.71 -6.21 5.66
N LEU A 68 1.34 -5.97 6.81
CA LEU A 68 2.62 -6.59 7.16
C LEU A 68 2.50 -8.10 7.33
N VAL A 69 1.41 -8.61 7.92
CA VAL A 69 1.22 -10.07 8.12
C VAL A 69 1.01 -10.87 6.82
N LEU A 70 0.84 -10.20 5.67
CA LEU A 70 0.90 -10.85 4.35
C LEU A 70 2.34 -11.13 3.89
N MET A 71 3.31 -10.56 4.59
CA MET A 71 4.75 -10.70 4.39
C MET A 71 5.36 -11.43 5.59
N ASP A 72 6.67 -11.68 5.56
CA ASP A 72 7.38 -12.41 6.62
C ASP A 72 8.27 -11.51 7.49
N ASN A 73 8.97 -12.12 8.46
CA ASN A 73 9.88 -11.45 9.38
C ASN A 73 11.04 -10.71 8.69
N ASP A 74 11.50 -11.17 7.52
CA ASP A 74 12.60 -10.55 6.79
C ASP A 74 12.15 -9.16 6.31
N LEU A 75 10.94 -9.05 5.73
CA LEU A 75 10.38 -7.76 5.34
C LEU A 75 10.07 -6.87 6.54
N TRP A 76 9.59 -7.43 7.65
CA TRP A 76 9.34 -6.63 8.86
C TRP A 76 10.63 -6.01 9.40
N SER A 77 11.75 -6.74 9.32
CA SER A 77 13.06 -6.22 9.69
C SER A 77 13.51 -5.09 8.74
N LEU A 78 13.28 -5.24 7.43
CA LEU A 78 13.54 -4.17 6.45
C LEU A 78 12.69 -2.91 6.71
N VAL A 79 11.45 -3.06 7.16
CA VAL A 79 10.60 -1.94 7.58
C VAL A 79 11.18 -1.27 8.83
N ARG A 80 11.49 -2.05 9.88
CA ARG A 80 11.93 -1.52 11.18
C ARG A 80 13.30 -0.86 11.12
N ASP A 81 14.27 -1.49 10.45
CA ASP A 81 15.69 -1.13 10.54
C ASP A 81 16.24 -0.50 9.24
N GLY A 82 15.56 -0.71 8.11
CA GLY A 82 16.03 -0.23 6.82
C GLY A 82 16.04 1.30 6.71
N SER A 83 16.79 1.82 5.73
CA SER A 83 16.76 3.23 5.37
C SER A 83 15.35 3.67 4.99
N SER A 84 15.07 4.99 4.94
CA SER A 84 13.75 5.49 4.53
C SER A 84 13.33 5.00 3.14
N GLN A 85 14.28 4.77 2.23
CA GLN A 85 14.01 4.23 0.90
C GLN A 85 13.67 2.73 0.94
N VAL A 86 14.43 1.93 1.71
CA VAL A 86 14.15 0.49 1.87
C VAL A 86 12.80 0.29 2.57
N ALA A 87 12.55 1.02 3.65
CA ALA A 87 11.30 0.94 4.39
C ALA A 87 10.09 1.38 3.54
N SER A 88 10.19 2.47 2.76
CA SER A 88 9.09 2.90 1.90
C SER A 88 8.76 1.86 0.82
N GLN A 89 9.78 1.23 0.21
CA GLN A 89 9.60 0.16 -0.77
C GLN A 89 9.05 -1.13 -0.13
N ALA A 90 9.49 -1.50 1.07
CA ALA A 90 8.93 -2.62 1.84
C ALA A 90 7.45 -2.40 2.17
N LEU A 91 7.08 -1.19 2.62
CA LEU A 91 5.70 -0.84 2.93
C LEU A 91 4.83 -0.79 1.68
N LEU A 92 5.35 -0.28 0.57
CA LEU A 92 4.66 -0.33 -0.71
C LEU A 92 4.43 -1.77 -1.16
N SER A 93 5.42 -2.65 -1.01
CA SER A 93 5.28 -4.08 -1.31
C SER A 93 4.10 -4.70 -0.55
N ALA A 94 4.04 -4.46 0.76
CA ALA A 94 2.95 -4.94 1.62
C ALA A 94 1.60 -4.31 1.26
N ALA A 95 1.57 -3.02 0.90
CA ALA A 95 0.37 -2.33 0.46
C ALA A 95 -0.18 -2.87 -0.87
N ILE A 96 0.69 -3.18 -1.83
CA ILE A 96 0.33 -3.79 -3.13
C ILE A 96 -0.26 -5.19 -2.90
N LYS A 97 0.40 -6.01 -2.07
CA LYS A 97 -0.08 -7.37 -1.77
C LYS A 97 -1.45 -7.36 -1.09
N HIS A 98 -1.69 -6.38 -0.22
CA HIS A 98 -2.97 -6.21 0.46
C HIS A 98 -4.06 -5.59 -0.44
N SER A 99 -3.68 -4.83 -1.48
CA SER A 99 -4.61 -4.02 -2.26
C SER A 99 -4.36 -4.15 -3.76
N ARG A 100 -5.16 -5.03 -4.39
CA ARG A 100 -5.14 -5.25 -5.83
C ARG A 100 -5.36 -3.96 -6.63
N ILE A 101 -6.23 -3.07 -6.16
CA ILE A 101 -6.53 -1.79 -6.82
C ILE A 101 -5.34 -0.82 -6.84
N LEU A 102 -4.40 -0.93 -5.90
CA LEU A 102 -3.15 -0.18 -5.94
C LEU A 102 -2.20 -0.82 -6.95
N GLY A 103 -1.98 -2.14 -6.84
CA GLY A 103 -1.01 -2.84 -7.67
C GLY A 103 -1.39 -2.83 -9.16
N ASP A 104 -2.66 -3.05 -9.49
CA ASP A 104 -3.12 -3.01 -10.88
C ASP A 104 -3.02 -1.59 -11.45
N PHE A 105 -3.32 -0.53 -10.68
CA PHE A 105 -3.11 0.86 -11.11
C PHE A 105 -1.64 1.11 -11.49
N MET A 106 -0.70 0.65 -10.65
CA MET A 106 0.73 0.76 -10.95
C MET A 106 1.13 -0.03 -12.19
N ASN A 107 0.68 -1.29 -12.29
CA ASN A 107 1.06 -2.18 -13.38
C ASN A 107 0.43 -1.81 -14.72
N THR A 108 -0.68 -1.06 -14.73
CA THR A 108 -1.39 -0.69 -15.96
C THR A 108 -1.13 0.77 -16.32
N VAL A 109 -1.53 1.71 -15.46
CA VAL A 109 -1.51 3.14 -15.76
C VAL A 109 -0.10 3.69 -15.68
N LEU A 110 0.60 3.47 -14.56
CA LEU A 110 1.95 4.03 -14.39
C LEU A 110 2.92 3.41 -15.38
N ARG A 111 2.90 2.07 -15.53
CA ARG A 111 3.73 1.37 -16.53
C ARG A 111 3.51 1.89 -17.94
N ARG A 112 2.24 2.03 -18.37
CA ARG A 112 1.91 2.59 -19.70
C ARG A 112 2.49 3.99 -19.88
N HIS A 113 2.32 4.87 -18.89
CA HIS A 113 2.86 6.23 -18.95
C HIS A 113 4.38 6.26 -19.04
N TRP A 114 5.08 5.34 -18.35
CA TRP A 114 6.52 5.18 -18.49
C TRP A 114 6.91 4.76 -19.91
N GLN A 115 6.24 3.75 -20.47
CA GLN A 115 6.49 3.23 -21.81
C GLN A 115 6.19 4.27 -22.91
N THR A 116 5.21 5.15 -22.70
CA THR A 116 4.84 6.20 -23.66
C THR A 116 5.49 7.56 -23.35
N PHE A 117 6.51 7.60 -22.47
CA PHE A 117 7.22 8.82 -22.04
C PHE A 117 6.30 9.95 -21.55
N THR A 118 5.13 9.59 -21.03
CA THR A 118 4.14 10.53 -20.51
C THR A 118 4.49 10.89 -19.08
N LYS A 119 4.82 12.16 -18.85
CA LYS A 119 5.50 12.60 -17.62
C LYS A 119 4.62 12.74 -16.39
N LYS A 120 3.29 12.61 -16.50
CA LYS A 120 2.36 12.85 -15.40
C LYS A 120 1.14 11.94 -15.48
N ILE A 121 0.58 11.61 -14.33
CA ILE A 121 -0.71 10.96 -14.19
C ILE A 121 -1.76 12.05 -13.99
N ASP A 122 -2.85 12.03 -14.75
CA ASP A 122 -3.95 12.98 -14.55
C ASP A 122 -5.20 12.35 -13.91
N LEU A 123 -6.22 13.18 -13.67
CA LEU A 123 -7.47 12.72 -13.08
C LEU A 123 -8.26 11.79 -14.02
N LYS A 124 -8.14 11.97 -15.34
CA LYS A 124 -8.84 11.13 -16.32
C LYS A 124 -8.28 9.72 -16.30
N ASP A 125 -6.96 9.57 -16.15
CA ASP A 125 -6.34 8.26 -15.98
C ASP A 125 -6.91 7.48 -14.79
N TRP A 126 -7.07 8.15 -13.64
CA TRP A 126 -7.64 7.51 -12.44
C TRP A 126 -9.11 7.12 -12.64
N ASN A 127 -9.90 7.98 -13.26
CA ASN A 127 -11.32 7.71 -13.50
C ASN A 127 -11.50 6.55 -14.48
N LEU A 128 -10.78 6.57 -15.61
CA LEU A 128 -10.80 5.48 -16.59
C LEU A 128 -10.34 4.15 -15.97
N TYR A 129 -9.31 4.19 -15.12
CA TYR A 129 -8.86 3.01 -14.38
C TYR A 129 -9.96 2.44 -13.48
N LEU A 130 -10.68 3.29 -12.73
CA LEU A 130 -11.78 2.83 -11.88
C LEU A 130 -12.95 2.27 -12.70
N GLU A 131 -13.27 2.86 -13.85
CA GLU A 131 -14.28 2.34 -14.78
C GLU A 131 -13.89 0.94 -15.29
N GLN A 132 -12.64 0.73 -15.68
CA GLN A 132 -12.12 -0.58 -16.06
C GLN A 132 -12.18 -1.60 -14.92
N CYS A 133 -11.86 -1.17 -13.69
CA CYS A 133 -12.00 -2.04 -12.52
C CYS A 133 -13.47 -2.42 -12.27
N ALA A 134 -14.41 -1.49 -12.47
CA ALA A 134 -15.84 -1.76 -12.30
C ALA A 134 -16.40 -2.73 -13.36
N GLN A 135 -15.84 -2.72 -14.58
CA GLN A 135 -16.16 -3.75 -15.60
C GLN A 135 -15.73 -5.15 -15.16
N ILE A 136 -14.63 -5.27 -14.39
CA ILE A 136 -14.11 -6.54 -13.86
C ILE A 136 -14.84 -6.96 -12.58
N ASP A 137 -15.06 -6.03 -11.65
CA ASP A 137 -15.78 -6.23 -10.38
C ASP A 137 -16.88 -5.15 -10.23
N PRO A 138 -18.11 -5.44 -10.68
CA PRO A 138 -19.22 -4.49 -10.64
C PRO A 138 -19.57 -3.94 -9.25
N LYS A 139 -19.06 -4.55 -8.17
CA LYS A 139 -19.25 -4.01 -6.81
C LYS A 139 -18.56 -2.67 -6.61
N ILE A 140 -17.57 -2.30 -7.44
CA ILE A 140 -16.97 -0.97 -7.40
C ILE A 140 -18.01 0.13 -7.69
N ASP A 141 -19.03 -0.16 -8.49
CA ASP A 141 -20.14 0.77 -8.76
C ASP A 141 -21.07 1.00 -7.57
N THR A 142 -21.01 0.12 -6.56
CA THR A 142 -21.74 0.32 -5.31
C THR A 142 -21.02 1.27 -4.34
N TRP A 143 -19.76 1.63 -4.61
CA TRP A 143 -19.01 2.53 -3.75
C TRP A 143 -19.46 3.98 -3.90
N LYS A 144 -19.83 4.59 -2.76
CA LYS A 144 -20.17 6.02 -2.67
C LYS A 144 -19.03 6.89 -3.18
N ASP A 145 -19.34 8.07 -3.71
CA ASP A 145 -18.37 9.04 -4.20
C ASP A 145 -17.33 9.44 -3.14
N THR A 146 -17.72 9.46 -1.88
CA THR A 146 -16.80 9.70 -0.75
C THR A 146 -15.74 8.61 -0.64
N THR A 147 -16.09 7.35 -0.90
CA THR A 147 -15.14 6.22 -0.90
C THR A 147 -14.23 6.29 -2.11
N ARG A 148 -14.77 6.55 -3.31
CA ARG A 148 -13.99 6.73 -4.54
C ARG A 148 -12.99 7.87 -4.44
N SER A 149 -13.43 9.02 -3.91
CA SER A 149 -12.58 10.19 -3.66
C SER A 149 -11.49 9.89 -2.64
N LYS A 150 -11.84 9.20 -1.55
CA LYS A 150 -10.86 8.81 -0.52
C LYS A 150 -9.83 7.81 -1.05
N LEU A 151 -10.28 6.87 -1.88
CA LEU A 151 -9.41 5.89 -2.53
C LEU A 151 -8.35 6.59 -3.39
N LYS A 152 -8.77 7.51 -4.27
CA LYS A 152 -7.85 8.34 -5.05
C LYS A 152 -6.84 9.05 -4.15
N GLN A 153 -7.33 9.73 -3.12
CA GLN A 153 -6.46 10.49 -2.19
C GLN A 153 -5.38 9.59 -1.58
N ILE A 154 -5.75 8.40 -1.11
CA ILE A 154 -4.80 7.50 -0.45
C ILE A 154 -3.84 6.84 -1.44
N VAL A 155 -4.31 6.40 -2.61
CA VAL A 155 -3.45 5.81 -3.63
C VAL A 155 -2.38 6.80 -4.08
N PHE A 156 -2.77 8.03 -4.44
CA PHE A 156 -1.79 9.05 -4.85
C PHE A 156 -0.83 9.44 -3.71
N ARG A 157 -1.30 9.44 -2.46
CA ARG A 157 -0.42 9.66 -1.31
C ARG A 157 0.61 8.54 -1.16
N ILE A 158 0.20 7.29 -1.30
CA ILE A 158 1.11 6.13 -1.28
C ILE A 158 2.17 6.25 -2.37
N LEU A 159 1.77 6.60 -3.60
CA LEU A 159 2.70 6.79 -4.71
C LEU A 159 3.71 7.92 -4.43
N ALA A 160 3.28 9.01 -3.80
CA ALA A 160 4.17 10.11 -3.43
C ALA A 160 5.14 9.73 -2.30
N GLU A 161 4.64 9.04 -1.26
CA GLU A 161 5.46 8.54 -0.15
C GLU A 161 6.52 7.52 -0.63
N ALA A 162 6.17 6.68 -1.61
CA ALA A 162 7.08 5.71 -2.22
C ALA A 162 7.90 6.27 -3.40
N LYS A 163 7.81 7.59 -3.68
CA LYS A 163 8.56 8.29 -4.74
C LYS A 163 8.31 7.82 -6.17
N TYR A 164 7.13 7.26 -6.46
CA TYR A 164 6.66 6.99 -7.83
C TYR A 164 6.11 8.24 -8.52
N ILE A 165 5.60 9.18 -7.72
CA ILE A 165 5.29 10.54 -8.17
C ILE A 165 5.98 11.56 -7.27
N GLU A 166 6.25 12.74 -7.83
CA GLU A 166 6.90 13.85 -7.10
C GLU A 166 6.09 14.32 -5.90
N ASN A 167 4.80 14.55 -6.10
CA ASN A 167 3.84 14.89 -5.07
C ASN A 167 2.41 14.72 -5.61
N THR A 168 1.41 14.88 -4.73
CA THR A 168 0.00 14.71 -5.08
C THR A 168 -0.60 15.89 -5.86
N GLN A 169 0.14 17.00 -6.03
CA GLN A 169 -0.31 18.17 -6.77
C GLN A 169 0.14 18.11 -8.23
N SER A 170 1.42 17.81 -8.48
CA SER A 170 2.01 17.74 -9.81
C SER A 170 1.76 16.39 -10.48
N CYS A 171 1.67 15.31 -9.69
CA CYS A 171 1.55 13.92 -10.14
C CYS A 171 2.55 13.54 -11.23
N LYS A 172 3.72 14.21 -11.26
CA LYS A 172 4.80 13.91 -12.19
C LYS A 172 5.46 12.60 -11.80
N LEU A 173 5.65 11.71 -12.77
CA LEU A 173 6.33 10.44 -12.56
C LEU A 173 7.81 10.66 -12.27
N ILE A 174 8.34 9.90 -11.32
CA ILE A 174 9.77 9.87 -10.98
C ILE A 174 10.34 8.51 -11.36
N PRO A 175 11.53 8.44 -11.99
CA PRO A 175 12.20 7.16 -12.21
C PRO A 175 12.47 6.49 -10.86
N VAL A 176 11.94 5.27 -10.66
CA VAL A 176 12.17 4.48 -9.44
C VAL A 176 12.95 3.24 -9.80
N SER A 177 13.98 2.94 -9.01
CA SER A 177 14.65 1.66 -9.00
C SER A 177 14.41 0.95 -7.67
N LEU A 178 14.18 -0.36 -7.73
CA LEU A 178 14.11 -1.18 -6.53
C LEU A 178 15.49 -1.30 -5.89
N THR A 179 15.52 -1.13 -4.57
CA THR A 179 16.73 -1.40 -3.77
C THR A 179 17.08 -2.89 -3.85
N PRO A 180 18.37 -3.26 -3.82
CA PRO A 180 18.80 -4.66 -3.88
C PRO A 180 18.15 -5.54 -2.82
N GLU A 181 17.94 -5.01 -1.61
CA GLU A 181 17.31 -5.68 -0.47
C GLU A 181 15.88 -6.08 -0.80
N ILE A 182 15.09 -5.14 -1.33
CA ILE A 182 13.68 -5.39 -1.69
C ILE A 182 13.58 -6.30 -2.89
N LYS A 183 14.40 -6.10 -3.92
CA LYS A 183 14.41 -6.97 -5.10
C LYS A 183 14.74 -8.41 -4.71
N SER A 184 15.77 -8.61 -3.88
CA SER A 184 16.18 -9.93 -3.40
C SER A 184 15.09 -10.58 -2.56
N TYR A 185 14.46 -9.82 -1.65
CA TYR A 185 13.34 -10.30 -0.85
C TYR A 185 12.17 -10.79 -1.72
N LEU A 186 11.73 -9.97 -2.68
CA LEU A 186 10.57 -10.28 -3.52
C LEU A 186 10.82 -11.51 -4.39
N VAL A 187 12.03 -11.66 -4.94
CA VAL A 187 12.40 -12.85 -5.73
C VAL A 187 12.49 -14.10 -4.85
N LYS A 188 13.17 -14.03 -3.70
CA LYS A 188 13.30 -15.13 -2.74
C LYS A 188 11.93 -15.68 -2.32
N ASN A 189 10.98 -14.78 -2.06
CA ASN A 189 9.63 -15.11 -1.60
C ASN A 189 8.60 -15.31 -2.72
N LYS A 190 9.03 -15.33 -4.00
CA LYS A 190 8.16 -15.53 -5.18
C LYS A 190 6.99 -14.53 -5.26
N GLU A 191 7.26 -13.29 -4.90
CA GLU A 191 6.28 -12.19 -4.91
C GLU A 191 6.15 -11.57 -6.33
N ASP A 192 5.95 -12.41 -7.35
CA ASP A 192 6.03 -12.01 -8.78
C ASP A 192 5.05 -10.90 -9.15
N TYR A 193 3.85 -10.92 -8.55
CA TYR A 193 2.87 -9.85 -8.75
C TYR A 193 3.36 -8.52 -8.19
N VAL A 194 3.88 -8.52 -6.95
CA VAL A 194 4.36 -7.30 -6.29
C VAL A 194 5.57 -6.74 -7.02
N LEU A 195 6.52 -7.61 -7.37
CA LEU A 195 7.71 -7.24 -8.14
C LEU A 195 7.34 -6.54 -9.45
N ARG A 196 6.42 -7.14 -10.22
CA ARG A 196 5.90 -6.54 -11.46
C ARG A 196 5.13 -5.24 -11.22
N CYS A 197 4.42 -5.06 -10.11
CA CYS A 197 3.76 -3.78 -9.84
C CYS A 197 4.75 -2.67 -9.50
N MET A 198 5.91 -3.00 -8.92
CA MET A 198 6.91 -2.01 -8.51
C MET A 198 7.94 -1.72 -9.60
N ASP A 199 8.34 -2.74 -10.37
CA ASP A 199 9.33 -2.63 -11.46
C ASP A 199 8.65 -2.15 -12.75
N ILE A 200 8.23 -0.88 -12.76
CA ILE A 200 7.44 -0.28 -13.85
C ILE A 200 8.29 0.36 -14.95
N THR A 201 9.59 0.52 -14.70
CA THR A 201 10.56 1.11 -15.62
C THR A 201 11.12 0.08 -16.60
#